data_AF-A0A8J2QYG4-F1
#
_entry.id   AF-A0A8J2QYG4-F1
#
_cell.length_a   1.000
_cell.length_b   1.000
_cell.length_c   1.000
_cell.angle_alpha   90.00
_cell.angle_beta   90.00
_cell.angle_gamma   90.00
#
_symmetry.space_group_name_H-M   'P 1'
#
loop_
_entity.id
_entity.type
_entity.pdbx_description
1 polymer ?
#
loop_
_entity_poly.entity_id
_entity_poly.type
_entity_poly.pdbx_seq_one_letter_code
_entity_poly.pdbx_strand_id
1 'polypeptide(L)'
;MSKHEDSRDFEDRYTACFVDFGMKICTGLLIGSLLGGFFLRGYKKWPMYIGGGLGFGMAYSNCENSLNNYLLATDPKICVLK
;
A
#
# COMPACT_ATOMS: atom_id res chain seq x y z
N MET A 1 15.91 -26.28 -3.93
CA MET A 1 14.85 -26.08 -2.93
C MET A 1 14.51 -24.59 -2.73
N SER A 2 15.46 -23.66 -2.88
CA SER A 2 15.33 -22.25 -2.47
C SER A 2 14.41 -21.34 -3.31
N LYS A 3 14.18 -21.66 -4.58
CA LYS A 3 13.41 -20.79 -5.50
C LYS A 3 11.90 -20.75 -5.19
N HIS A 4 11.39 -21.77 -4.50
CA HIS A 4 9.96 -21.89 -4.17
C HIS A 4 9.58 -21.18 -2.86
N GLU A 5 10.53 -20.99 -1.94
CA GLU A 5 10.34 -20.25 -0.69
C GLU A 5 10.22 -18.75 -0.99
N ASP A 6 11.17 -18.22 -1.78
CA ASP A 6 11.28 -16.80 -2.10
C ASP A 6 10.06 -16.22 -2.83
N SER A 7 9.44 -17.00 -3.71
CA SER A 7 8.23 -16.57 -4.44
C SER A 7 7.01 -16.46 -3.52
N ARG A 8 6.91 -17.30 -2.48
CA ARG A 8 5.77 -17.26 -1.54
C ARG A 8 5.86 -16.07 -0.61
N ASP A 9 7.05 -15.79 -0.08
CA ASP A 9 7.28 -14.63 0.78
C ASP A 9 7.03 -13.32 0.02
N PHE A 10 7.43 -13.25 -1.25
CA PHE A 10 7.09 -12.11 -2.12
C PHE A 10 5.58 -11.95 -2.31
N GLU A 11 4.87 -13.04 -2.64
CA GLU A 11 3.42 -13.03 -2.83
C GLU A 11 2.67 -12.62 -1.55
N ASP A 12 3.10 -13.09 -0.39
CA ASP A 12 2.49 -12.75 0.90
C ASP A 12 2.67 -11.26 1.24
N ARG A 13 3.87 -10.71 1.04
CA ARG A 13 4.17 -9.29 1.26
C ARG A 13 3.39 -8.40 0.31
N TYR A 14 3.33 -8.78 -0.97
CA TYR A 14 2.56 -8.07 -1.99
C TYR A 14 1.06 -8.09 -1.68
N THR A 15 0.53 -9.26 -1.30
CA THR A 15 -0.89 -9.42 -0.93
C THR A 15 -1.23 -8.59 0.31
N ALA A 16 -0.36 -8.59 1.33
CA ALA A 16 -0.54 -7.78 2.52
C ALA A 16 -0.59 -6.27 2.20
N CYS A 17 0.28 -5.78 1.31
CA CYS A 17 0.19 -4.41 0.83
C CYS A 17 -1.14 -4.12 0.16
N PHE A 18 -1.57 -4.98 -0.78
CA PHE A 18 -2.78 -4.76 -1.55
C PHE A 18 -4.01 -4.67 -0.64
N VAL A 19 -4.06 -5.51 0.39
CA VAL A 19 -5.10 -5.47 1.43
C VAL A 19 -5.02 -4.19 2.26
N ASP A 20 -3.83 -3.75 2.68
CA ASP A 20 -3.65 -2.49 3.44
C ASP A 20 -4.06 -1.25 2.63
N PHE A 21 -3.73 -1.22 1.33
CA PHE A 21 -4.22 -0.21 0.39
C PHE A 21 -5.74 -0.20 0.32
N GLY A 22 -6.35 -1.35 0.07
CA GLY A 22 -7.80 -1.49 0.00
C GLY A 22 -8.47 -1.00 1.27
N MET A 23 -7.94 -1.39 2.43
CA MET A 23 -8.44 -0.96 3.74
C MET A 23 -8.30 0.56 3.94
N LYS A 24 -7.12 1.14 3.72
CA LYS A 24 -6.90 2.59 3.91
C LYS A 24 -7.75 3.44 2.99
N ILE A 25 -7.89 3.04 1.73
CA ILE A 25 -8.76 3.75 0.78
C ILE A 25 -10.22 3.61 1.22
N CYS A 26 -10.71 2.39 1.47
CA CYS A 26 -12.11 2.17 1.88
C CYS A 26 -12.45 2.92 3.17
N THR A 27 -11.60 2.85 4.18
CA THR A 27 -11.79 3.58 5.45
C THR A 27 -11.73 5.09 5.22
N GLY A 28 -10.77 5.59 4.44
CA GLY A 28 -10.68 7.01 4.10
C GLY A 28 -11.89 7.54 3.32
N LEU A 29 -12.44 6.73 2.41
CA LEU A 29 -13.65 7.05 1.65
C LEU A 29 -14.90 7.01 2.53
N LEU A 30 -15.04 6.02 3.42
CA LEU A 30 -16.15 5.94 4.38
C LEU A 30 -16.15 7.14 5.33
N ILE A 31 -15.01 7.43 5.96
CA ILE A 31 -14.85 8.56 6.88
C ILE A 31 -15.05 9.88 6.12
N GLY A 32 -14.43 10.03 4.95
CA GLY A 32 -14.58 11.22 4.12
C GLY A 32 -16.02 11.44 3.63
N SER A 33 -16.77 10.36 3.36
CA SER A 33 -18.18 10.43 2.98
C SER A 33 -19.08 10.77 4.18
N LEU A 34 -18.80 10.23 5.37
CA LEU A 34 -19.57 10.56 6.58
C LEU A 34 -19.33 12.01 7.01
N LEU A 35 -18.07 12.45 7.04
CA LEU A 35 -17.72 13.85 7.35
C LEU A 35 -18.21 14.81 6.26
N GLY A 36 -18.07 14.44 5.00
CA GLY A 36 -18.59 15.22 3.87
C GLY A 36 -20.11 15.34 3.87
N GLY A 37 -20.82 14.27 4.22
CA GLY A 37 -22.28 14.27 4.29
C GLY A 37 -22.84 14.95 5.53
N PHE A 38 -22.17 14.81 6.69
CA PHE A 38 -22.68 15.28 7.98
C PHE A 38 -22.20 16.69 8.35
N PHE A 39 -20.91 17.00 8.15
CA PHE A 39 -20.32 18.28 8.57
C PHE A 39 -20.28 19.34 7.46
N LEU A 40 -20.16 18.91 6.19
CA LEU A 40 -20.04 19.82 5.06
C LEU A 40 -21.36 19.88 4.30
N ARG A 41 -22.31 20.65 4.85
CA ARG A 41 -23.62 20.97 4.24
C ARG A 41 -23.41 21.64 2.86
N GLY A 42 -23.21 20.83 1.82
CA GLY A 42 -23.05 21.27 0.43
C GLY A 42 -21.86 20.64 -0.29
N TYR A 43 -22.12 19.57 -1.05
CA TYR A 43 -21.46 19.11 -2.29
C TYR A 43 -19.92 19.07 -2.43
N LYS A 44 -19.11 19.37 -1.41
CA LYS A 44 -17.65 19.31 -1.55
C LYS A 44 -17.17 17.87 -1.37
N LYS A 45 -16.98 17.18 -2.48
CA LYS A 45 -16.36 15.84 -2.59
C LYS A 45 -14.85 15.84 -2.28
N TRP A 46 -14.25 17.03 -2.13
CA TRP A 46 -12.81 17.22 -1.87
C TRP A 46 -12.24 16.45 -0.66
N PRO A 47 -12.93 16.30 0.49
CA PRO A 47 -12.46 15.51 1.64
C PRO A 47 -12.31 14.03 1.31
N MET A 48 -13.17 13.50 0.44
CA MET A 48 -13.12 12.10 0.01
C MET A 48 -11.88 11.84 -0.85
N TYR A 49 -11.58 12.75 -1.78
CA TYR A 49 -10.38 12.66 -2.62
C TYR A 49 -9.09 12.85 -1.80
N ILE A 50 -9.06 13.78 -0.84
CA ILE A 50 -7.90 13.99 0.02
C ILE A 50 -7.70 12.83 0.99
N GLY A 51 -8.76 12.35 1.64
CA GLY A 51 -8.69 11.20 2.55
C GLY A 51 -8.23 9.94 1.82
N GLY A 52 -8.77 9.68 0.62
CA GLY A 52 -8.34 8.56 -0.23
C GLY A 52 -6.91 8.72 -0.74
N GLY A 53 -6.53 9.90 -1.24
CA GLY A 53 -5.20 10.17 -1.78
C GLY A 53 -4.07 10.12 -0.74
N LEU A 54 -4.31 10.65 0.47
CA LEU A 54 -3.35 10.56 1.58
C LEU A 54 -3.20 9.12 2.08
N GLY A 55 -4.31 8.40 2.22
CA GLY A 55 -4.30 6.98 2.61
C GLY A 55 -3.55 6.11 1.58
N PHE A 56 -3.76 6.37 0.30
CA PHE A 56 -3.04 5.70 -0.79
C PHE A 56 -1.54 5.97 -0.74
N GLY A 57 -1.13 7.24 -0.60
CA GLY A 57 0.29 7.60 -0.55
C GLY A 57 1.04 6.94 0.62
N MET A 58 0.42 6.89 1.80
CA MET A 58 1.03 6.22 2.95
C MET A 58 1.10 4.70 2.79
N ALA A 59 0.09 4.06 2.18
CA ALA A 59 0.14 2.64 1.89
C ALA A 59 1.24 2.31 0.86
N TYR A 60 1.41 3.17 -0.15
CA TYR A 60 2.42 3.00 -1.19
C TYR A 60 3.84 3.06 -0.65
N SER A 61 4.18 4.09 0.12
CA SER A 61 5.54 4.24 0.66
C SER A 61 5.92 3.12 1.62
N ASN A 62 4.99 2.64 2.45
CA ASN A 62 5.23 1.49 3.31
C ASN A 62 5.42 0.20 2.49
N CYS A 63 4.61 0.03 1.45
CA CYS A 63 4.69 -1.13 0.59
C CYS A 63 6.01 -1.19 -0.20
N GLU A 64 6.35 -0.10 -0.87
CA GLU A 64 7.60 0.07 -1.62
C GLU A 64 8.80 -0.21 -0.73
N ASN A 65 8.82 0.35 0.48
CA ASN A 65 9.90 0.09 1.42
C ASN A 65 9.98 -1.40 1.83
N SER A 66 8.84 -2.06 2.10
CA SER A 66 8.83 -3.48 2.47
C SER A 66 9.31 -4.38 1.32
N LEU A 67 8.87 -4.11 0.08
CA LEU A 67 9.27 -4.86 -1.11
C LEU A 67 10.74 -4.61 -1.46
N ASN A 68 11.20 -3.37 -1.40
CA ASN A 68 12.59 -3.03 -1.70
C ASN A 68 13.56 -3.68 -0.70
N ASN A 69 13.24 -3.66 0.60
CA ASN A 69 14.05 -4.34 1.61
C ASN A 69 14.12 -5.86 1.38
N TYR A 70 13.02 -6.47 0.95
CA TYR A 70 12.98 -7.89 0.61
C TYR A 70 13.82 -8.20 -0.64
N LEU A 71 13.63 -7.43 -1.72
CA LEU A 71 14.37 -7.61 -2.97
C LEU A 71 15.88 -7.41 -2.79
N LEU A 72 16.30 -6.40 -2.01
CA LEU A 72 17.71 -6.17 -1.70
C LEU A 72 18.32 -7.28 -0.82
N ALA A 73 17.54 -7.90 0.06
CA ALA A 73 18.00 -9.03 0.86
C ALA A 73 18.10 -10.32 0.04
N THR A 74 17.25 -10.47 -0.98
CA THR A 74 17.20 -11.64 -1.86
C THR A 74 18.19 -11.57 -3.02
N ASP A 75 18.61 -10.38 -3.49
CA ASP A 75 19.43 -10.23 -4.70
C ASP A 75 20.83 -10.87 -4.55
N PRO A 76 21.14 -12.01 -5.21
CA PRO A 76 22.46 -12.63 -5.16
C PRO A 76 23.43 -12.03 -6.18
N LYS A 77 23.07 -10.93 -6.87
CA LYS A 77 23.82 -10.42 -8.03
C LYS A 77 25.10 -9.66 -7.71
N ILE A 78 25.49 -9.56 -6.44
CA ILE A 78 26.81 -9.03 -6.05
C ILE A 78 27.91 -10.11 -6.24
N CYS A 79 27.56 -11.39 -6.43
CA CYS A 79 28.55 -12.47 -6.58
C CYS A 79 28.89 -12.89 -8.02
N VAL A 80 28.46 -12.16 -9.06
CA VAL A 80 28.86 -12.47 -10.44
C VAL A 80 29.21 -11.19 -11.21
N LEU A 81 30.33 -10.57 -10.88
CA LEU A 81 31.12 -9.76 -11.81
C LEU A 81 32.62 -9.92 -11.44
N LYS A 82 33.24 -10.97 -11.99
CA LYS A 82 34.70 -11.15 -12.12
C LYS A 82 35.04 -11.09 -13.60
#